data_AF-A0A7V9SW92-F1
#
_entry.id   AF-A0A7V9SW92-F1
#
_cell.length_a   1.000
_cell.length_b   1.000
_cell.length_c   1.000
_cell.angle_alpha   90.00
_cell.angle_beta   90.00
_cell.angle_gamma   90.00
#
_symmetry.space_group_name_H-M   'P 1'
#
loop_
_entity.id
_entity.type
_entity.pdbx_description
1 polymer ?
#
loop_
_entity_poly.entity_id
_entity_poly.type
_entity_poly.pdbx_seq_one_letter_code
_entity_poly.pdbx_strand_id
1 'polypeptide(L)' 'MRKKIKDNGKTDRIKEILADEKQITDALQRAVRDAVLAHKRAGNPIAVWKDGKAVLVEAK' A
#
# COMPACT_ATOMS: atom_id res chain seq x y z
N MET A 1 -22.37 -28.90 11.05
CA MET A 1 -22.28 -27.90 12.14
C MET A 1 -21.12 -26.95 11.82
N ARG A 2 -21.38 -25.70 11.40
CA ARG A 2 -20.32 -24.72 11.06
C ARG A 2 -19.87 -24.00 12.33
N LYS A 3 -18.60 -24.10 12.73
CA LYS A 3 -18.04 -23.29 13.82
C LYS A 3 -18.10 -21.81 13.41
N LYS A 4 -18.91 -21.01 14.09
CA LYS A 4 -18.84 -19.55 13.99
C LYS A 4 -17.53 -19.11 14.64
N ILE A 5 -16.62 -18.56 13.86
CA ILE A 5 -15.46 -17.83 14.38
C ILE A 5 -16.05 -16.61 15.13
N LYS A 6 -15.81 -16.51 16.44
CA LYS A 6 -16.22 -15.34 17.23
C LYS A 6 -15.33 -14.17 16.81
N ASP A 7 -15.93 -13.13 16.23
CA ASP A 7 -15.24 -11.88 15.91
C ASP A 7 -14.82 -11.18 17.21
N ASN A 8 -13.54 -10.87 17.32
CA ASN A 8 -12.91 -10.37 18.55
C ASN A 8 -12.96 -8.83 18.64
N GLY A 9 -13.79 -8.17 17.83
CA GLY A 9 -13.84 -6.70 17.70
C GLY A 9 -12.66 -6.09 16.95
N LYS A 10 -11.66 -6.89 16.54
CA LYS A 10 -10.51 -6.43 15.74
C LYS A 10 -10.94 -5.95 14.35
N THR A 11 -11.96 -6.59 13.79
CA THR A 11 -12.51 -6.27 12.48
C THR A 11 -13.10 -4.86 12.44
N ASP A 12 -13.76 -4.43 13.51
CA ASP A 12 -14.41 -3.12 13.58
C ASP A 12 -13.39 -1.98 13.72
N ARG A 13 -12.32 -2.20 14.48
CA ARG A 13 -11.21 -1.23 14.58
C ARG A 13 -10.46 -1.04 13.26
N ILE A 14 -10.30 -2.11 12.47
CA ILE A 14 -9.73 -2.00 11.11
C ILE A 14 -10.67 -1.17 10.23
N LYS A 15 -11.98 -1.40 10.28
CA LYS A 15 -12.96 -0.60 9.51
C LYS A 15 -12.92 0.88 9.90
N GLU A 16 -12.82 1.19 11.19
CA GLU A 16 -12.72 2.58 11.67
C GLU A 16 -11.46 3.28 11.13
N ILE A 17 -10.31 2.62 11.18
CA ILE A 17 -9.06 3.15 10.62
C ILE A 17 -9.17 3.30 9.10
N LEU A 18 -9.81 2.33 8.43
CA LEU A 18 -10.01 2.38 6.98
C LEU A 18 -11.10 3.37 6.54
N ALA A 19 -11.92 3.87 7.46
CA ALA A 19 -12.91 4.90 7.18
C ALA A 19 -12.27 6.30 7.08
N ASP A 20 -11.08 6.50 7.66
CA ASP A 20 -10.31 7.73 7.50
C ASP A 20 -9.46 7.67 6.22
N GLU A 21 -10.10 7.99 5.10
CA GLU A 21 -9.48 8.04 3.77
C GLU A 21 -8.22 8.92 3.75
N LYS A 22 -8.21 10.03 4.49
CA LYS A 22 -7.08 10.96 4.52
C LYS A 22 -5.89 10.33 5.22
N GLN A 23 -6.10 9.71 6.38
CA GLN A 23 -5.03 9.06 7.12
C GLN A 23 -4.38 7.93 6.31
N ILE A 24 -5.19 7.12 5.62
CA ILE A 24 -4.71 6.04 4.75
C ILE A 24 -3.92 6.61 3.59
N THR A 25 -4.45 7.62 2.90
CA THR A 25 -3.81 8.24 1.74
C THR A 25 -2.47 8.83 2.12
N ASP A 26 -2.39 9.56 3.24
CA ASP A 26 -1.14 10.16 3.73
C ASP A 26 -0.12 9.08 4.10
N ALA A 27 -0.55 7.99 4.75
CA ALA A 27 0.33 6.87 5.10
C ALA A 27 0.88 6.16 3.86
N LEU A 28 0.01 5.91 2.87
CA LEU A 28 0.37 5.29 1.62
C LEU A 28 1.37 6.15 0.83
N GLN A 29 1.11 7.45 0.70
CA GLN A 29 2.00 8.37 -0.01
C GLN A 29 3.39 8.41 0.62
N ARG A 30 3.48 8.46 1.95
CA ARG A 30 4.77 8.39 2.67
C ARG A 30 5.51 7.10 2.37
N ALA A 31 4.86 5.96 2.54
CA ALA A 31 5.47 4.65 2.32
C ALA A 31 5.95 4.47 0.87
N VAL A 32 5.15 4.88 -0.11
CA VAL A 32 5.50 4.83 -1.54
C VAL A 32 6.70 5.72 -1.84
N ARG A 33 6.74 6.94 -1.29
CA ARG A 33 7.87 7.86 -1.48
C ARG A 33 9.18 7.26 -0.95
N ASP A 34 9.14 6.67 0.23
CA ASP A 34 10.33 6.06 0.85
C ASP A 34 10.81 4.85 0.03
N ALA A 35 9.89 4.01 -0.44
CA ALA A 35 10.21 2.88 -1.32
C ALA A 35 10.85 3.36 -2.63
N VAL A 36 10.25 4.33 -3.32
CA VAL A 36 10.80 4.88 -4.56
C VAL A 36 12.20 5.47 -4.34
N LEU A 37 12.41 6.19 -3.23
CA LEU A 37 13.71 6.75 -2.90
C LEU A 37 14.77 5.66 -2.67
N ALA A 38 14.41 4.59 -1.97
CA ALA A 38 15.30 3.45 -1.76
C ALA A 38 15.68 2.75 -3.07
N HIS A 39 14.69 2.53 -3.96
CA HIS A 39 14.95 1.96 -5.29
C HIS A 39 15.92 2.84 -6.10
N LYS A 40 15.69 4.16 -6.12
CA LYS A 40 16.59 5.09 -6.84
C LYS A 40 18.02 5.05 -6.32
N ARG A 41 18.19 5.07 -4.99
CA ARG A 41 19.52 5.02 -4.36
C ARG A 41 20.26 3.71 -4.62
N ALA A 42 19.53 2.60 -4.74
CA ALA A 42 20.09 1.30 -5.04
C ALA A 42 20.33 1.06 -6.54
N GLY A 43 19.92 1.99 -7.42
CA GLY A 43 19.93 1.77 -8.87
C GLY A 43 18.93 0.72 -9.34
N ASN A 44 17.91 0.42 -8.53
CA ASN A 44 16.87 -0.54 -8.88
C ASN A 44 15.82 0.10 -9.78
N PRO A 45 15.35 -0.59 -10.82
CA PRO A 45 14.21 -0.13 -11.60
C PRO A 45 12.93 -0.09 -10.75
N ILE A 46 12.00 0.76 -11.17
CA ILE A 46 10.72 1.02 -10.52
C ILE A 46 9.59 0.56 -11.45
N ALA A 47 8.64 -0.20 -10.93
CA ALA A 47 7.43 -0.56 -11.68
C ALA A 47 6.44 0.61 -11.68
N VAL A 48 5.94 0.97 -12.87
CA VAL A 48 4.90 1.99 -13.06
C VAL A 48 3.77 1.42 -13.92
N TRP A 49 2.55 1.86 -13.67
CA TRP A 49 1.42 1.55 -14.53
C TRP A 49 1.38 2.55 -15.69
N LYS A 50 1.48 2.06 -16.92
CA LYS A 50 1.47 2.87 -18.13
C LYS A 50 0.75 2.14 -19.24
N ASP A 51 -0.18 2.81 -19.92
CA ASP A 51 -0.90 2.28 -21.09
C ASP A 51 -1.57 0.91 -20.81
N GLY A 52 -2.19 0.77 -19.63
CA GLY A 52 -2.92 -0.44 -19.24
C GLY A 52 -2.04 -1.63 -18.83
N LYS A 53 -0.73 -1.44 -18.64
CA LYS A 53 0.20 -2.50 -18.22
C LYS A 53 1.22 -2.00 -17.20
N ALA A 54 1.83 -2.93 -16.46
CA ALA A 54 2.98 -2.65 -15.64
C ALA A 54 4.25 -2.62 -16.50
N VAL A 55 5.04 -1.56 -16.37
CA VAL A 55 6.36 -1.41 -17.04
C VAL A 55 7.42 -1.04 -16.02
N LEU A 56 8.65 -1.49 -16.22
CA LEU A 56 9.80 -1.07 -15.41
C LEU A 56 10.42 0.19 -16.02
N VAL A 57 10.73 1.17 -15.17
CA VAL A 57 11.49 2.36 -15.52
C VAL A 57 12.78 2.39 -14.71
N GLU A 58 13.89 2.65 -15.38
CA GLU A 58 15.19 2.76 -14.71
C GLU A 58 15.21 3.94 -13.74
N ALA A 59 15.91 3.75 -12.62
CA ALA A 59 16.22 4.83 -11.70
C ALA A 59 17.19 5.81 -12.37
N LYS A 60 16.70 7.02 -12.69
CA LYS A 60 17.54 8.18 -13.01
C LYS A 60 18.00 8.89 -11.75
#